data_AF-A0A7J9TA69-F1
#
_entry.id   AF-A0A7J9TA69-F1
#
_cell.length_a   1.000
_cell.length_b   1.000
_cell.length_c   1.000
_cell.angle_alpha   90.00
_cell.angle_beta   90.00
_cell.angle_gamma   90.00
#
_symmetry.space_group_name_H-M   'P 1'
#
loop_
_entity.id
_entity.type
_entity.pdbx_description
1 polymer ?
#
loop_
_entity_poly.entity_id
_entity_poly.type
_entity_poly.pdbx_seq_one_letter_code
_entity_poly.pdbx_strand_id
1 'polypeptide(L)' 'MNKTYVEITSSVGAVAVFIILIVIVNTTFSAYAAYGNVVILLIYVISVGLIGLKLAEISN' A
#
# COMPACT_ATOMS: atom_id res chain seq x y z
N MET A 1 -13.84 -13.32 -9.30
CA MET A 1 -14.38 -12.31 -8.36
C MET A 1 -14.90 -11.15 -9.19
N ASN A 2 -15.99 -10.51 -8.78
CA ASN A 2 -16.46 -9.29 -9.46
C ASN A 2 -15.33 -8.24 -9.40
N LYS A 3 -15.01 -7.60 -10.54
CA LYS A 3 -13.94 -6.61 -10.66
C LYS A 3 -14.00 -5.55 -9.56
N THR A 4 -15.20 -5.06 -9.26
CA THR A 4 -15.45 -4.09 -8.18
C THR A 4 -15.03 -4.60 -6.81
N TYR A 5 -15.24 -5.89 -6.52
CA TYR A 5 -14.79 -6.47 -5.24
C TYR A 5 -13.27 -6.52 -5.15
N VAL A 6 -12.57 -6.79 -6.26
CA VAL A 6 -11.10 -6.82 -6.29
C VAL A 6 -10.54 -5.41 -6.09
N GLU A 7 -11.12 -4.39 -6.73
CA GLU A 7 -10.73 -2.98 -6.58
C GLU A 7 -10.89 -2.49 -5.14
N ILE A 8 -12.01 -2.81 -4.49
CA ILE A 8 -12.27 -2.44 -3.10
C ILE A 8 -11.30 -3.16 -2.16
N THR A 9 -11.16 -4.48 -2.30
CA THR A 9 -10.29 -5.27 -1.41
C THR A 9 -8.81 -4.90 -1.59
N SER A 10 -8.36 -4.62 -2.81
CA SER A 10 -6.99 -4.17 -3.05
C SER A 10 -6.73 -2.78 -2.47
N SER A 11 -7.69 -1.85 -2.58
CA SER A 11 -7.55 -0.49 -2.05
C SER A 11 -7.52 -0.49 -0.52
N VAL A 12 -8.47 -1.18 0.12
CA VAL A 12 -8.52 -1.31 1.58
C VAL A 12 -7.29 -2.05 2.10
N GLY A 13 -6.88 -3.13 1.43
CA GLY A 13 -5.69 -3.90 1.79
C GLY A 13 -4.41 -3.08 1.73
N ALA A 14 -4.23 -2.27 0.68
CA ALA A 14 -3.04 -1.42 0.53
C ALA A 14 -2.94 -0.39 1.65
N VAL A 15 -4.05 0.25 2.03
CA VAL A 15 -4.09 1.21 3.15
C VAL A 15 -3.80 0.52 4.48
N ALA A 16 -4.37 -0.66 4.72
CA ALA A 16 -4.12 -1.42 5.95
C ALA A 16 -2.62 -1.77 6.10
N VAL A 17 -2.00 -2.27 5.03
CA VAL A 17 -0.56 -2.59 5.02
C VAL A 17 0.28 -1.34 5.25
N PHE A 18 -0.07 -0.22 4.62
CA PHE A 18 0.63 1.05 4.82
C PHE A 18 0.62 1.49 6.28
N ILE A 19 -0.54 1.46 6.94
CA ILE A 19 -0.67 1.83 8.36
C ILE A 19 0.18 0.91 9.24
N ILE A 20 0.11 -0.41 9.02
CA ILE A 20 0.89 -1.38 9.80
C ILE A 20 2.39 -1.12 9.69
N LEU A 21 2.89 -0.88 8.47
CA LEU A 21 4.30 -0.60 8.26
C LEU A 21 4.75 0.70 8.95
N ILE A 22 3.93 1.76 8.88
CA ILE A 22 4.20 3.02 9.58
C ILE A 22 4.27 2.78 11.09
N VAL A 23 3.30 2.05 11.66
CA VAL A 23 3.29 1.73 13.10
C VAL A 23 4.55 0.96 13.48
N ILE A 24 4.94 -0.08 12.73
CA ILE A 24 6.14 -0.86 12.99
C ILE A 24 7.40 0.01 12.96
N VAL A 25 7.56 0.87 11.95
CA VAL A 25 8.73 1.74 11.84
C VAL A 25 8.82 2.73 12.99
N ASN A 26 7.70 3.36 13.37
CA ASN A 26 7.71 4.37 14.43
C ASN A 26 7.83 3.76 15.84
N THR A 27 7.46 2.49 16.02
CA THR A 27 7.58 1.79 17.32
C THR A 27 8.89 1.03 17.49
N THR A 28 9.36 0.35 16.44
CA THR A 28 10.52 -0.55 16.50
C THR A 28 11.82 0.13 16.06
N PHE A 29 11.73 1.07 15.12
CA PHE A 29 12.88 1.76 14.50
C PHE A 29 12.79 3.28 14.66
N SER A 30 12.35 3.73 15.84
CA SER A 30 12.02 5.14 16.12
C SER A 30 13.14 6.13 15.79
N ALA A 31 14.41 5.75 15.98
CA ALA A 31 15.58 6.57 15.64
C ALA A 31 15.70 6.89 14.14
N TYR A 32 15.11 6.07 13.27
CA TYR A 32 15.12 6.24 11.81
C TYR A 32 13.71 6.44 11.23
N ALA A 33 12.72 6.75 12.08
CA ALA A 33 11.32 6.80 11.69
C ALA A 33 11.05 7.73 10.50
N ALA A 34 11.68 8.90 10.45
CA ALA A 34 11.53 9.83 9.34
C ALA A 34 11.93 9.23 7.99
N TYR A 35 13.11 8.60 7.91
CA TYR A 35 13.59 7.94 6.69
C TYR A 35 12.76 6.70 6.37
N GLY A 36 12.41 5.89 7.37
CA GLY A 36 11.56 4.72 7.20
C GLY A 36 10.17 5.07 6.66
N ASN A 37 9.56 6.15 7.14
CA ASN A 37 8.26 6.63 6.65
C ASN A 37 8.32 7.03 5.16
N VAL A 38 9.41 7.67 4.72
CA VAL A 38 9.61 8.02 3.30
C VAL A 38 9.73 6.76 2.44
N VAL A 39 10.48 5.76 2.89
CA VAL A 39 10.63 4.48 2.18
C VAL A 39 9.29 3.75 2.10
N ILE A 40 8.52 3.71 3.19
CA ILE A 40 7.19 3.09 3.20
C ILE A 40 6.23 3.80 2.25
N LEU A 41 6.24 5.14 2.24
CA LEU A 41 5.46 5.93 1.28
C LEU A 41 5.82 5.60 -0.16
N LEU A 42 7.11 5.50 -0.48
CA LEU A 42 7.57 5.14 -1.82
C LEU A 42 7.07 3.75 -2.23
N ILE A 43 7.21 2.75 -1.34
CA ILE A 43 6.73 1.38 -1.59
C ILE A 43 5.21 1.37 -1.81
N TYR A 44 4.47 2.13 -1.00
CA TYR A 44 3.02 2.22 -1.12
C TYR A 44 2.59 2.80 -2.48
N VAL A 45 3.17 3.93 -2.89
CA VAL A 45 2.86 4.57 -4.18
C VAL A 45 3.17 3.64 -5.34
N ILE A 46 4.33 2.98 -5.33
CA ILE A 46 4.70 2.02 -6.39
C ILE A 46 3.72 0.84 -6.41
N SER A 47 3.41 0.26 -5.26
CA SER A 47 2.53 -0.91 -5.17
C SER A 47 1.11 -0.60 -5.64
N VAL A 48 0.53 0.51 -5.17
CA VAL A 48 -0.82 0.95 -5.60
C VAL A 48 -0.82 1.32 -7.08
N GLY A 49 0.24 1.97 -7.58
CA GLY A 49 0.39 2.25 -9.01
C GLY A 49 0.38 0.98 -9.87
N LEU A 50 1.18 -0.02 -9.50
CA LEU A 50 1.24 -1.30 -10.20
C LEU A 50 -0.08 -2.07 -10.14
N ILE A 51 -0.73 -2.10 -8.97
CA ILE A 51 -2.04 -2.72 -8.79
C ILE A 51 -3.10 -1.99 -9.63
N GLY A 52 -3.08 -0.66 -9.65
CA GLY A 52 -3.98 0.15 -10.47
C GLY A 52 -3.80 -0.09 -11.97
N LEU A 53 -2.55 -0.17 -12.45
CA LEU A 53 -2.27 -0.58 -13.84
C LEU A 53 -2.84 -1.98 -14.13
N LYS A 54 -2.62 -2.94 -13.23
CA LYS A 54 -3.10 -4.31 -13.40
C LYS A 54 -4.62 -4.40 -13.40
N LEU A 55 -5.30 -3.63 -12.55
CA LEU A 55 -6.77 -3.56 -12.51
C LEU A 55 -7.35 -2.88 -13.75
N ALA A 56 -6.63 -1.93 -14.35
CA ALA A 56 -7.02 -1.32 -15.63
C ALA A 56 -6.95 -2.32 -16.79
N GLU A 57 -5.98 -3.25 -16.78
CA GLU A 57 -5.89 -4.35 -17.76
C GLU A 57 -7.00 -5.40 -17.60
N ILE A 58 -7.59 -5.53 -16.40
CA ILE A 58 -8.73 -6.40 -16.17
C ILE A 58 -9.97 -5.73 -16.79
N SER A 59 -10.21 -6.01 -18.06
CA SER A 59 -11.47 -5.68 -18.74
C SER A 59 -12.64 -6.37 -18.03
N ASN A 60 -13.80 -5.72 -18.03
CA ASN A 60 -15.06 -6.46 -17.88
C ASN A 60 -15.14 -7.55 -18.95
#